data_AF-X1I2R4-F1
#
_entry.id   AF-X1I2R4-F1
#
_cell.length_a   1.000
_cell.length_b   1.000
_cell.length_c   1.000
_cell.angle_alpha   90.00
_cell.angle_beta   90.00
_cell.angle_gamma   90.00
#
_symmetry.space_group_name_H-M   'P 1'
#
loop_
_entity.id
_entity.type
_entity.pdbx_description
1 polymer ?
#
loop_
_entity_poly.entity_id
_entity_poly.type
_entity_poly.pdbx_seq_one_letter_code
_entity_poly.pdbx_strand_id
1 'polypeptide(L)'
;MIKMAEKGFQPLSSQLGISGTSYRIQLGLINGKFAIRLLKGKSVIDSYVFKDEDISESGIPNQNLMVSWVLRTVAIPNINPHQVMKTITSIH
;
A
#
# COMPACT_ATOMS: atom_id res chain seq x y z
N MET A 1 -18.15 -12.71 3.28
CA MET A 1 -18.19 -11.23 3.47
C MET A 1 -17.29 -10.63 2.39
N ILE A 2 -17.86 -10.10 1.31
CA ILE A 2 -17.09 -9.56 0.18
C ILE A 2 -16.71 -8.13 0.55
N LYS A 3 -15.46 -7.91 0.96
CA LYS A 3 -14.91 -6.56 1.17
C LYS A 3 -14.90 -5.89 -0.21
N MET A 4 -15.86 -5.01 -0.47
CA MET A 4 -15.92 -4.26 -1.72
C MET A 4 -14.58 -3.57 -1.93
N ALA A 5 -13.95 -3.80 -3.08
CA ALA A 5 -12.93 -2.87 -3.56
C ALA A 5 -13.61 -1.50 -3.58
N GLU A 6 -13.18 -0.58 -2.72
CA GLU A 6 -13.79 0.74 -2.61
C GLU A 6 -13.94 1.35 -4.01
N LYS A 7 -15.19 1.65 -4.39
CA LYS A 7 -15.48 2.49 -5.55
C LYS A 7 -14.68 3.77 -5.38
N GLY A 8 -13.72 4.04 -6.27
CA GLY A 8 -12.96 5.30 -6.26
C GLY A 8 -11.45 5.18 -6.12
N PHE A 9 -10.88 3.97 -6.00
CA PHE A 9 -9.41 3.83 -6.08
C PHE A 9 -8.93 3.98 -7.53
N GLN A 10 -8.14 5.02 -7.77
CA GLN A 10 -7.51 5.31 -9.07
C GLN A 10 -6.03 4.89 -8.99
N PRO A 11 -5.62 3.81 -9.66
CA PRO A 11 -4.24 3.33 -9.55
C PRO A 11 -3.25 4.32 -10.17
N LEU A 12 -2.19 4.64 -9.43
CA LEU A 12 -1.04 5.44 -9.91
C LEU A 12 0.18 4.55 -10.17
N SER A 13 0.21 3.33 -9.64
CA SER A 13 1.27 2.35 -9.89
C SER A 13 0.69 1.00 -10.33
N SER A 14 1.54 0.17 -10.92
CA SER A 14 1.31 -1.27 -11.02
C SER A 14 1.21 -1.90 -9.63
N GLN A 15 0.62 -3.10 -9.54
CA GLN A 15 0.65 -3.90 -8.31
C GLN A 15 2.03 -4.54 -8.16
N LEU A 16 2.74 -4.24 -7.07
CA LEU A 16 4.06 -4.78 -6.78
C LEU A 16 3.97 -5.90 -5.75
N GLY A 17 4.59 -7.04 -6.05
CA GLY A 17 4.67 -8.18 -5.13
C GLY A 17 5.60 -7.91 -3.95
N ILE A 18 5.20 -8.34 -2.76
CA ILE A 18 6.10 -8.44 -1.61
C ILE A 18 6.75 -9.83 -1.67
N SER A 19 8.06 -9.86 -1.95
CA SER A 19 8.81 -11.11 -2.12
C SER A 19 8.66 -12.04 -0.91
N GLY A 20 8.54 -13.34 -1.17
CA GLY A 20 8.31 -14.36 -0.13
C GLY A 20 6.87 -14.42 0.39
N THR A 21 5.94 -13.64 -0.18
CA THR A 21 4.54 -13.63 0.25
C THR A 21 3.57 -13.64 -0.94
N SER A 22 2.28 -13.87 -0.65
CA SER A 22 1.19 -13.71 -1.65
C SER A 22 0.58 -12.31 -1.67
N TYR A 23 1.18 -11.37 -0.95
CA TYR A 23 0.69 -10.01 -0.83
C TYR A 23 1.28 -9.10 -1.91
N ARG A 24 0.49 -8.10 -2.31
CA ARG A 24 0.88 -7.05 -3.25
C ARG A 24 0.51 -5.69 -2.71
N ILE A 25 1.27 -4.69 -3.11
CA ILE A 25 1.05 -3.28 -2.77
C ILE A 25 0.75 -2.50 -4.05
N GLN A 26 -0.12 -1.51 -3.96
CA GLN A 26 -0.39 -0.59 -5.06
C GLN A 26 -0.61 0.83 -4.52
N LEU A 27 0.02 1.81 -5.16
CA LEU A 27 -0.23 3.23 -4.90
C LEU A 27 -1.34 3.73 -5.83
N GLY A 28 -2.18 4.62 -5.32
CA GLY A 28 -3.26 5.23 -6.07
C GLY A 28 -3.81 6.47 -5.38
N LEU A 29 -4.98 6.90 -5.84
CA LEU A 29 -5.76 7.96 -5.24
C LEU A 29 -7.13 7.44 -4.80
N ILE A 30 -7.64 7.94 -3.69
CA ILE A 30 -9.04 7.81 -3.28
C ILE A 30 -9.56 9.22 -3.03
N ASN A 31 -10.61 9.63 -3.74
CA ASN A 31 -11.17 10.99 -3.66
C ASN A 31 -10.12 12.10 -3.86
N GLY A 32 -9.17 11.87 -4.77
CA GLY A 32 -8.09 12.83 -5.07
C GLY A 32 -6.93 12.86 -4.06
N LYS A 33 -7.01 12.09 -2.96
CA LYS A 33 -5.92 11.97 -1.99
C LYS A 33 -5.11 10.71 -2.23
N PHE A 34 -3.81 10.77 -1.98
CA PHE A 34 -2.96 9.58 -2.06
C PHE A 34 -3.49 8.46 -1.17
N ALA A 35 -3.40 7.24 -1.68
CA ALA A 35 -3.73 6.04 -0.94
C ALA A 35 -2.80 4.88 -1.31
N ILE A 36 -2.42 4.10 -0.31
CA ILE A 36 -1.72 2.81 -0.50
C ILE A 36 -2.72 1.68 -0.25
N ARG A 37 -2.64 0.64 -1.06
CA ARG A 37 -3.52 -0.52 -0.96
C ARG A 37 -2.73 -1.80 -0.82
N LEU A 38 -3.14 -2.64 0.12
CA LEU A 38 -2.64 -4.00 0.30
C LEU A 38 -3.64 -4.99 -0.30
N LEU A 39 -3.12 -5.89 -1.15
CA LEU A 39 -3.90 -6.92 -1.83
C LEU A 39 -3.36 -8.31 -1.48
N LYS A 40 -4.24 -9.31 -1.54
CA LYS A 40 -3.88 -10.73 -1.50
C LYS A 40 -4.70 -11.47 -2.53
N GLY A 41 -4.04 -12.04 -3.53
CA GLY A 41 -4.74 -12.56 -4.71
C GLY A 41 -5.62 -11.47 -5.34
N LYS A 42 -6.87 -11.78 -5.67
CA LYS A 42 -7.79 -10.81 -6.28
C LYS A 42 -8.47 -9.89 -5.26
N SER A 43 -8.21 -10.07 -3.97
CA SER A 43 -8.90 -9.36 -2.90
C SER A 43 -8.10 -8.17 -2.39
N VAL A 44 -8.78 -7.06 -2.16
CA VAL A 44 -8.25 -5.95 -1.38
C VAL A 44 -8.33 -6.33 0.09
N ILE A 45 -7.20 -6.32 0.77
CA ILE A 45 -7.15 -6.56 2.21
C ILE A 45 -7.49 -5.28 2.94
N ASP A 46 -6.77 -4.21 2.62
CA ASP A 46 -7.03 -2.89 3.21
C ASP A 46 -6.47 -1.76 2.36
N SER A 47 -6.85 -0.53 2.68
CA SER A 47 -6.32 0.70 2.07
C SER A 47 -6.11 1.77 3.12
N TYR A 48 -5.08 2.60 2.93
CA TYR A 48 -4.81 3.75 3.77
C TYR A 48 -4.74 4.99 2.93
N VAL A 49 -5.60 5.96 3.26
CA VAL A 49 -5.62 7.29 2.65
C VAL A 49 -4.70 8.17 3.46
N PHE A 50 -3.67 8.71 2.81
CA PHE A 50 -2.73 9.63 3.43
C PHE A 50 -3.40 10.95 3.72
N LYS A 51 -3.08 11.52 4.87
CA LYS A 51 -3.40 12.91 5.18
C LYS A 51 -2.36 13.81 4.54
N ASP A 52 -2.69 15.09 4.49
CA ASP A 52 -1.83 16.09 3.88
C ASP A 52 -0.48 16.21 4.66
N GLU A 53 -0.48 15.95 5.98
CA GLU A 53 0.72 15.88 6.83
C GLU A 53 1.63 14.66 6.55
N ASP A 54 1.10 13.63 5.91
CA ASP A 54 1.84 12.41 5.57
C ASP A 54 2.57 12.53 4.22
N ILE A 55 2.36 13.64 3.50
CA ILE A 55 2.97 13.91 2.20
C ILE A 55 4.29 14.65 2.43
N SER A 56 5.38 14.14 1.86
CA SER A 56 6.68 14.79 1.92
C SER A 56 6.71 16.05 1.06
N GLU A 57 7.72 16.91 1.28
CA GLU A 57 7.95 18.11 0.46
C GLU A 57 8.07 17.81 -1.05
N SER A 58 8.47 16.59 -1.41
CA SER A 58 8.52 16.08 -2.79
C SER A 58 7.15 15.69 -3.38
N GLY A 59 6.05 15.87 -2.65
CA GLY A 59 4.69 15.62 -3.13
C GLY A 59 4.29 14.15 -3.20
N ILE A 60 5.04 13.25 -2.52
CA ILE A 60 4.72 11.83 -2.43
C ILE A 60 4.48 11.41 -0.97
N PRO A 61 3.74 10.32 -0.72
CA PRO A 61 3.56 9.82 0.64
C PRO A 61 4.88 9.41 1.31
N ASN A 62 4.96 9.64 2.63
CA ASN A 62 6.10 9.24 3.44
C ASN A 62 6.31 7.71 3.39
N GLN A 63 7.44 7.27 2.82
CA GLN A 63 7.75 5.84 2.63
C GLN A 63 7.83 5.06 3.95
N ASN A 64 8.39 5.66 5.00
CA ASN A 64 8.48 5.01 6.31
C ASN A 64 7.08 4.77 6.91
N LEU A 65 6.16 5.70 6.69
CA LEU A 65 4.76 5.53 7.07
C LEU A 65 4.09 4.41 6.28
N MET A 66 4.34 4.31 4.96
CA MET A 66 3.82 3.22 4.12
C MET A 66 4.28 1.86 4.65
N VAL A 67 5.58 1.71 4.91
CA VAL A 67 6.16 0.47 5.45
C VAL A 67 5.53 0.12 6.78
N SER A 68 5.48 1.10 7.68
CA SER A 68 4.93 0.91 9.02
C SER A 68 3.45 0.53 8.98
N TRP A 69 2.67 1.11 8.07
CA TRP A 69 1.27 0.75 7.86
C TRP A 69 1.13 -0.69 7.35
N VAL A 70 1.90 -1.10 6.34
CA VAL A 70 1.86 -2.47 5.80
C VAL A 70 2.18 -3.50 6.89
N LEU A 71 3.20 -3.25 7.71
CA LEU A 71 3.61 -4.15 8.79
C LEU A 71 2.57 -4.26 9.93
N ARG A 72 1.71 -3.24 10.12
CA ARG A 72 0.65 -3.24 11.15
C ARG A 72 -0.71 -3.75 10.65
N THR A 73 -1.01 -3.56 9.37
CA THR A 73 -2.35 -3.81 8.79
C THR A 73 -2.72 -5.29 8.81
N VAL A 74 -1.73 -6.16 8.64
CA VAL A 74 -1.96 -7.60 8.63
C VAL A 74 -0.84 -8.25 9.42
N ALA A 75 -1.18 -9.14 10.35
CA ALA A 75 -0.24 -10.10 10.89
C ALA A 75 0.14 -11.07 9.76
N ILE A 76 1.05 -10.65 8.88
CA ILE A 76 1.52 -11.46 7.76
C ILE A 76 2.59 -12.41 8.31
N PRO A 77 2.34 -13.73 8.33
CA PRO A 77 3.36 -14.69 8.76
C PRO A 77 4.58 -14.54 7.85
N ASN A 78 5.78 -14.48 8.45
CA ASN A 78 7.06 -14.40 7.74
C ASN A 78 7.24 -13.17 6.84
N ILE A 79 6.54 -12.06 7.10
CA ILE A 79 6.84 -10.82 6.37
C ILE A 79 8.23 -10.32 6.75
N ASN A 80 9.09 -10.16 5.75
CA ASN A 80 10.41 -9.59 5.95
C ASN A 80 10.32 -8.06 5.75
N PRO A 81 10.58 -7.24 6.79
CA PRO A 81 10.51 -5.78 6.68
C PRO A 81 11.38 -5.21 5.56
N HIS A 82 12.55 -5.83 5.27
CA HIS A 82 13.40 -5.41 4.16
C HIS A 82 12.74 -5.60 2.79
N GLN A 83 11.97 -6.67 2.61
CA GLN A 83 11.24 -6.91 1.37
C GLN A 83 10.09 -5.91 1.21
N VAL A 84 9.41 -5.56 2.31
CA VAL A 84 8.37 -4.51 2.30
C VAL A 84 8.96 -3.16 1.92
N MET A 85 10.06 -2.77 2.55
CA MET A 85 10.78 -1.55 2.23
C MET A 85 11.18 -1.52 0.75
N LYS A 86 11.83 -2.58 0.26
CA LYS A 86 12.26 -2.67 -1.14
C LYS A 86 11.07 -2.55 -2.11
N THR A 87 9.97 -3.25 -1.84
CA THR A 87 8.76 -3.16 -2.66
C THR A 87 8.20 -1.74 -2.66
N ILE A 88 8.17 -1.06 -1.51
CA ILE A 88 7.68 0.32 -1.42
C ILE A 88 8.60 1.28 -2.18
N THR A 89 9.92 1.18 -2.01
CA THR A 89 10.86 2.04 -2.75
C THR A 89 10.67 1.90 -4.26
N SER A 90 10.33 0.72 -4.79
CA SER A 90 10.08 0.48 -6.22
C SER A 90 8.73 0.98 -6.76
N ILE A 91 7.88 1.61 -5.94
CA ILE A 91 6.61 2.22 -6.38
C ILE A 91 6.85 3.50 -7.21
N HIS A 92 8.02 4.10 -7.04
CA HIS A 92 8.48 5.37 -7.61
C HIS A 92 9.89 5.18 -8.16
#